data_AF-A0A956CCS9-F1
#
_entry.id   AF-A0A956CCS9-F1
#
_cell.length_a   1.000
_cell.length_b   1.000
_cell.length_c   1.000
_cell.angle_alpha   90.00
_cell.angle_beta   90.00
_cell.angle_gamma   90.00
#
_symmetry.space_group_name_H-M   'P 1'
#
loop_
_entity.id
_entity.type
_entity.pdbx_description
1 polymer ?
#
loop_
_entity_poly.entity_id
_entity_poly.type
_entity_poly.pdbx_seq_one_letter_code
_entity_poly.pdbx_strand_id
1 'polypeptide(L)'
;MRCVVFSLLLVACQSAPPPSGAATPSAPPTASPDTPVSSPPMQPGPTPPGNEPAWVTKAVDPNAPDDWRTCSESSECTLVQTTCCDVCNGGSVVTVNNAHVADAERQYDRGDCSRSVCTERGCMTRAACEGGRCVLQWGNFR
;
A
#
# COMPACT_ATOMS: atom_id res chain seq x y z
N MET A 1 16.70 31.61 7.03
CA MET A 1 17.55 30.55 6.46
C MET A 1 18.76 31.20 5.82
N ARG A 2 19.95 30.97 6.37
CA ARG A 2 21.23 31.37 5.79
C ARG A 2 22.16 30.18 5.97
N CYS A 3 22.48 29.48 4.88
CA CYS A 3 23.57 28.51 4.85
C CYS A 3 24.79 29.23 4.29
N VAL A 4 25.85 29.31 5.09
CA VAL A 4 27.16 29.79 4.64
C VAL A 4 27.95 28.58 4.16
N VAL A 5 28.48 28.68 2.94
CA VAL A 5 29.36 27.68 2.33
C VAL A 5 30.77 27.85 2.92
N PHE A 6 31.36 26.77 3.43
CA PHE A 6 32.78 26.73 3.76
C PHE A 6 33.41 25.40 3.34
N SER A 7 34.58 25.54 2.71
CA SER A 7 35.41 24.55 2.06
C SER A 7 35.86 23.38 2.93
N LEU A 8 36.10 22.25 2.25
CA LEU A 8 36.94 21.09 2.62
C LEU A 8 37.39 21.02 4.09
N LEU A 9 36.61 20.32 4.92
CA LEU A 9 37.08 19.60 6.10
C LEU A 9 36.01 18.56 6.44
N LEU A 10 36.42 17.33 6.77
CA LEU A 10 35.54 16.28 7.25
C LEU A 10 34.69 16.81 8.42
N VAL A 11 33.38 16.97 8.19
CA VAL A 11 32.41 17.22 9.26
C VAL A 11 31.79 15.90 9.63
N ALA A 12 32.31 15.29 10.69
CA ALA A 12 31.61 14.23 11.41
C ALA A 12 30.46 14.87 12.20
N CYS A 13 29.22 14.64 11.77
CA CYS A 13 28.04 14.96 12.57
C CYS A 13 28.01 14.05 13.81
N GLN A 14 28.34 14.59 14.97
CA GLN A 14 28.10 13.94 16.26
C GLN A 14 26.61 14.06 16.61
N SER A 15 25.95 12.92 16.70
CA SER A 15 24.58 12.80 17.20
C SER A 15 24.54 13.12 18.69
N ALA A 16 23.69 14.07 19.08
CA ALA A 16 23.40 14.33 20.50
C ALA A 16 22.64 13.12 21.10
N PRO A 17 22.96 12.69 22.33
CA PRO A 17 22.19 11.65 23.02
C PRO A 17 20.80 12.18 23.44
N PRO A 18 19.75 11.35 23.41
CA PRO A 18 18.42 11.75 23.88
C PRO A 18 18.41 11.96 25.41
N PRO A 19 17.60 12.91 25.93
CA PRO A 19 17.51 13.14 27.36
C PRO A 19 16.83 11.96 28.07
N SER A 20 17.49 11.45 29.10
CA SER A 20 16.91 10.54 30.10
C SER A 20 16.14 11.34 31.15
N GLY A 21 14.87 11.02 31.34
CA GLY A 21 14.09 11.41 32.51
C GLY A 21 12.62 11.02 32.33
N ALA A 22 11.81 10.75 33.36
CA ALA A 22 12.00 10.33 34.73
C ALA A 22 10.61 9.84 35.21
N ALA A 23 10.62 8.81 36.07
CA ALA A 23 9.57 8.26 36.95
C ALA A 23 8.28 9.12 37.22
N THR A 24 7.06 8.60 36.94
CA THR A 24 6.06 7.85 37.79
C THR A 24 5.00 8.77 38.44
N PRO A 25 3.68 8.42 38.43
CA PRO A 25 3.08 7.65 39.53
C PRO A 25 1.98 6.61 39.14
N SER A 26 1.86 5.55 39.97
CA SER A 26 0.67 4.68 40.13
C SER A 26 -0.51 5.49 40.75
N ALA A 27 -1.81 5.19 40.64
CA ALA A 27 -2.58 3.94 40.77
C ALA A 27 -4.11 4.15 40.37
N PRO A 28 -5.13 3.37 40.85
CA PRO A 28 -6.18 2.58 40.13
C PRO A 28 -7.61 3.26 40.10
N PRO A 29 -8.75 2.68 39.62
CA PRO A 29 -9.12 1.25 39.47
C PRO A 29 -9.81 0.79 38.18
N THR A 30 -9.77 -0.54 38.03
CA THR A 30 -10.69 -1.47 37.37
C THR A 30 -12.04 -0.89 36.95
N ALA A 31 -12.19 -0.62 35.66
CA ALA A 31 -13.48 -0.69 34.98
C ALA A 31 -13.45 -1.97 34.12
N SER A 32 -14.36 -2.89 34.41
CA SER A 32 -14.60 -4.08 33.58
C SER A 32 -15.00 -3.62 32.17
N PRO A 33 -14.25 -3.95 31.11
CA PRO A 33 -14.83 -3.89 29.79
C PRO A 33 -15.76 -5.10 29.66
N ASP A 34 -17.04 -4.81 29.43
CA ASP A 34 -17.99 -5.75 28.85
C ASP A 34 -17.28 -6.58 27.79
N THR A 35 -17.17 -7.89 28.03
CA THR A 35 -16.73 -8.84 27.01
C THR A 35 -17.58 -8.58 25.76
N PRO A 36 -16.99 -8.13 24.64
CA PRO A 36 -17.73 -8.06 23.40
C PRO A 36 -18.19 -9.48 23.11
N VAL A 37 -19.51 -9.67 23.01
CA VAL A 37 -20.11 -10.89 22.51
C VAL A 37 -19.35 -11.25 21.24
N SER A 38 -18.53 -12.30 21.32
CA SER A 38 -17.93 -12.95 20.16
C SER A 38 -19.06 -13.55 19.36
N SER A 39 -19.67 -12.74 18.51
CA SER A 39 -20.44 -13.25 17.40
C SER A 39 -19.48 -14.12 16.60
N PRO A 40 -19.79 -15.41 16.40
CA PRO A 40 -18.96 -16.24 15.54
C PRO A 40 -18.82 -15.53 14.20
N PRO A 41 -17.63 -15.55 13.58
CA PRO A 41 -17.44 -14.96 12.27
C PRO A 41 -18.51 -15.55 11.37
N MET A 42 -19.39 -14.70 10.84
CA MET A 42 -20.29 -15.11 9.78
C MET A 42 -19.39 -15.61 8.66
N GLN A 43 -19.24 -16.93 8.56
CA GLN A 43 -18.63 -17.54 7.39
C GLN A 43 -19.42 -17.01 6.20
N PRO A 44 -18.77 -16.40 5.21
CA PRO A 44 -19.42 -16.03 3.97
C PRO A 44 -20.19 -17.27 3.50
N GLY A 45 -21.53 -17.16 3.44
CA GLY A 45 -22.34 -18.20 2.84
C GLY A 45 -21.83 -18.48 1.43
N PRO A 46 -21.89 -19.72 0.94
CA PRO A 46 -21.41 -20.06 -0.39
C PRO A 46 -22.00 -19.09 -1.41
N THR A 47 -21.12 -18.35 -2.10
CA THR A 47 -21.51 -17.40 -3.13
C THR A 47 -22.31 -18.17 -4.18
N PRO A 48 -23.54 -17.73 -4.54
CA PRO A 48 -24.32 -18.42 -5.56
C PRO A 48 -23.49 -18.50 -6.85
N PRO A 49 -23.38 -19.69 -7.47
CA PRO A 49 -22.60 -19.86 -8.69
C PRO A 49 -23.22 -19.00 -9.80
N GLY A 50 -22.47 -18.03 -10.33
CA GLY A 50 -22.81 -17.39 -11.60
C GLY A 50 -22.74 -15.86 -11.70
N ASN A 51 -22.49 -15.12 -10.61
CA ASN A 51 -22.52 -13.65 -10.65
C ASN A 51 -21.18 -12.95 -10.36
N GLU A 52 -20.08 -13.69 -10.14
CA GLU A 52 -18.79 -13.04 -10.00
C GLU A 52 -18.24 -12.60 -11.37
N PRO A 53 -17.75 -11.35 -11.49
CA PRO A 53 -17.12 -10.91 -12.73
C PRO A 53 -15.91 -11.81 -13.02
N ALA A 54 -15.78 -12.25 -14.26
CA ALA A 54 -14.60 -12.99 -14.68
C ALA A 54 -13.38 -12.06 -14.55
N TRP A 55 -12.45 -12.42 -13.66
CA TRP A 55 -11.22 -11.67 -13.44
C TRP A 55 -10.17 -12.09 -14.46
N VAL A 56 -9.65 -11.13 -15.22
CA VAL A 56 -8.56 -11.35 -16.16
C VAL A 56 -7.27 -10.82 -15.56
N THR A 57 -6.31 -11.70 -15.34
CA THR A 57 -4.96 -11.33 -14.93
C THR A 57 -4.24 -10.63 -16.08
N LYS A 58 -3.72 -9.43 -15.82
CA LYS A 58 -2.79 -8.75 -16.74
C LYS A 58 -1.39 -8.79 -16.18
N ALA A 59 -0.42 -8.81 -17.10
CA ALA A 59 0.98 -8.61 -16.75
C ALA A 59 1.12 -7.26 -16.04
N VAL A 60 1.76 -7.30 -14.88
CA VAL A 60 2.11 -6.12 -14.09
C VAL A 60 3.32 -5.47 -14.74
N ASP A 61 3.46 -4.17 -14.55
CA ASP A 61 4.64 -3.41 -14.95
C ASP A 61 5.93 -4.16 -14.53
N PRO A 62 6.85 -4.45 -15.48
CA PRO A 62 8.06 -5.21 -15.22
C PRO A 62 9.11 -4.42 -14.43
N ASN A 63 8.90 -3.14 -14.16
CA ASN A 63 9.86 -2.29 -13.47
C ASN A 63 9.85 -2.48 -11.96
N ALA A 64 8.86 -3.14 -11.39
CA ALA A 64 8.83 -3.45 -9.95
C ALA A 64 9.79 -4.61 -9.64
N PRO A 65 10.69 -4.45 -8.65
CA PRO A 65 11.54 -5.53 -8.17
C PRO A 65 10.75 -6.81 -7.86
N ASP A 66 11.35 -7.97 -8.15
CA ASP A 66 10.67 -9.27 -8.00
C ASP A 66 10.28 -9.58 -6.56
N ASP A 67 11.14 -9.20 -5.61
CA ASP A 67 10.93 -9.34 -4.17
C ASP A 67 9.74 -8.52 -3.67
N TRP A 68 9.48 -7.35 -4.28
CA TRP A 68 8.32 -6.55 -3.92
C TRP A 68 7.01 -7.20 -4.31
N ARG A 69 7.04 -8.20 -5.18
CA ARG A 69 5.83 -8.82 -5.73
C ARG A 69 5.51 -10.15 -5.08
N THR A 70 6.31 -10.65 -4.14
CA THR A 70 6.02 -11.94 -3.49
C THR A 70 4.80 -11.84 -2.58
N CYS A 71 3.94 -12.85 -2.59
CA CYS A 71 2.77 -12.92 -1.72
C CYS A 71 2.39 -14.37 -1.42
N SER A 72 1.67 -14.56 -0.32
CA SER A 72 1.01 -15.83 0.03
C SER A 72 -0.50 -15.77 -0.22
N GLU A 73 -1.11 -14.59 -0.09
CA GLU A 73 -2.55 -14.37 -0.25
C GLU A 73 -2.85 -12.99 -0.85
N SER A 74 -4.05 -12.82 -1.42
CA SER A 74 -4.43 -11.59 -2.12
C SER A 74 -4.49 -10.35 -1.21
N SER A 75 -4.78 -10.52 0.09
CA SER A 75 -4.77 -9.45 1.11
C SER A 75 -3.40 -8.82 1.34
N GLU A 76 -2.33 -9.52 0.96
CA GLU A 76 -0.96 -9.00 1.04
C GLU A 76 -0.61 -8.07 -0.11
N CYS A 77 -1.42 -7.99 -1.17
CA CYS A 77 -1.08 -7.23 -2.37
C CYS A 77 -1.86 -5.90 -2.44
N THR A 78 -1.15 -4.84 -2.77
CA THR A 78 -1.68 -3.49 -2.97
C THR A 78 -1.37 -2.96 -4.37
N LEU A 79 -2.32 -2.22 -4.94
CA LEU A 79 -2.14 -1.44 -6.16
C LEU A 79 -1.50 -0.09 -5.81
N VAL A 80 -0.29 0.17 -6.28
CA VAL A 80 0.37 1.48 -6.16
C VAL A 80 0.32 2.16 -7.51
N GLN A 81 -0.25 3.35 -7.53
CA GLN A 81 -0.43 4.14 -8.73
C GLN A 81 0.86 4.90 -9.07
N THR A 82 1.37 4.72 -10.29
CA THR A 82 2.67 5.25 -10.72
C THR A 82 2.55 6.46 -11.65
N THR A 83 1.32 6.81 -12.06
CA THR A 83 1.04 8.00 -12.88
C THR A 83 -0.15 8.79 -12.32
N CYS A 84 -0.43 9.96 -12.87
CA CYS A 84 -1.47 10.84 -12.35
C CYS A 84 -2.91 10.34 -12.60
N CYS A 85 -3.13 9.59 -13.68
CA CYS A 85 -4.44 9.00 -13.96
C CYS A 85 -4.51 7.59 -13.41
N ASP A 86 -5.71 7.13 -13.04
CA ASP A 86 -5.91 5.74 -12.63
C ASP A 86 -5.78 4.79 -13.81
N VAL A 87 -5.61 3.51 -13.51
CA VAL A 87 -5.42 2.47 -14.52
C VAL A 87 -6.60 2.35 -15.49
N CYS A 88 -7.82 2.69 -15.07
CA CYS A 88 -9.00 2.71 -15.93
C CYS A 88 -8.94 3.85 -16.95
N ASN A 89 -8.20 4.92 -16.63
CA ASN A 89 -8.12 6.17 -17.36
C ASN A 89 -6.74 6.39 -18.00
N GLY A 90 -6.09 5.31 -18.43
CA GLY A 90 -4.80 5.35 -19.13
C GLY A 90 -3.59 5.49 -18.19
N GLY A 91 -3.82 5.40 -16.90
CA GLY A 91 -2.79 5.34 -15.88
C GLY A 91 -2.01 4.05 -15.85
N SER A 92 -0.95 4.06 -15.04
CA SER A 92 -0.15 2.86 -14.75
C SER A 92 -0.16 2.59 -13.25
N VAL A 93 -0.12 1.30 -12.91
CA VAL A 93 -0.09 0.80 -11.54
C VAL A 93 0.91 -0.34 -11.47
N VAL A 94 1.59 -0.45 -10.34
CA VAL A 94 2.34 -1.63 -9.94
C VAL A 94 1.56 -2.36 -8.85
N THR A 95 1.62 -3.68 -8.82
CA THR A 95 1.09 -4.46 -7.69
C THR A 95 2.25 -4.98 -6.87
N VAL A 96 2.30 -4.57 -5.61
CA VAL A 96 3.36 -4.91 -4.67
C VAL A 96 2.78 -5.50 -3.40
N ASN A 97 3.60 -6.22 -2.65
CA ASN A 97 3.30 -6.61 -1.28
C ASN A 97 3.15 -5.37 -0.40
N ASN A 98 2.24 -5.41 0.58
CA ASN A 98 1.97 -4.35 1.53
C ASN A 98 3.24 -3.85 2.24
N ALA A 99 4.22 -4.73 2.48
CA ALA A 99 5.51 -4.39 3.08
C ALA A 99 6.34 -3.40 2.24
N HIS A 100 6.09 -3.32 0.93
CA HIS A 100 6.87 -2.52 -0.03
C HIS A 100 6.08 -1.35 -0.64
N VAL A 101 4.87 -1.05 -0.15
CA VAL A 101 4.06 0.08 -0.66
C VAL A 101 4.83 1.40 -0.53
N ALA A 102 5.43 1.66 0.64
CA ALA A 102 6.19 2.87 0.86
C ALA A 102 7.46 2.97 -0.01
N ASP A 103 8.05 1.83 -0.38
CA ASP A 103 9.20 1.80 -1.29
C ASP A 103 8.76 2.12 -2.72
N ALA A 104 7.64 1.52 -3.16
CA ALA A 104 7.05 1.78 -4.46
C ALA A 104 6.59 3.23 -4.63
N GLU A 105 5.95 3.83 -3.61
CA GLU A 105 5.54 5.24 -3.65
C GLU A 105 6.73 6.19 -3.79
N ARG A 106 7.86 5.89 -3.13
CA ARG A 106 9.08 6.70 -3.28
C ARG A 106 9.75 6.51 -4.64
N GLN A 107 9.75 5.29 -5.17
CA GLN A 107 10.39 4.99 -6.45
C GLN A 107 9.61 5.54 -7.64
N TYR A 108 8.28 5.43 -7.61
CA TYR A 108 7.39 5.83 -8.69
C TYR A 108 6.71 7.17 -8.38
N ASP A 109 7.45 8.11 -7.79
CA ASP A 109 6.93 9.44 -7.50
C ASP A 109 6.30 10.03 -8.78
N ARG A 110 4.98 10.23 -8.72
CA ARG A 110 4.16 10.72 -9.81
C ARG A 110 4.34 12.22 -10.05
N GLY A 111 5.05 12.92 -9.17
CA GLY A 111 5.28 14.35 -9.25
C GLY A 111 4.00 15.17 -9.11
N ASP A 112 4.01 16.39 -9.69
CA ASP A 112 2.84 17.28 -9.68
C ASP A 112 1.79 16.87 -10.71
N CYS A 113 0.63 16.42 -10.23
CA CYS A 113 -0.51 16.04 -11.05
C CYS A 113 -1.49 17.19 -11.35
N SER A 114 -1.20 18.43 -10.95
CA SER A 114 -2.10 19.58 -11.09
C SER A 114 -2.58 19.89 -12.52
N ARG A 115 -1.83 19.46 -13.54
CA ARG A 115 -2.15 19.68 -14.97
C ARG A 115 -2.66 18.43 -15.68
N SER A 116 -2.82 17.32 -14.97
CA SER A 116 -3.30 16.08 -15.58
C SER A 116 -4.81 16.11 -15.73
N VAL A 117 -5.28 15.85 -16.95
CA VAL A 117 -6.72 15.69 -17.25
C VAL A 117 -6.95 14.21 -17.54
N CYS A 118 -7.55 13.53 -16.57
CA CYS A 118 -7.91 12.12 -16.70
C CYS A 118 -9.35 12.00 -17.19
N THR A 119 -9.64 10.94 -17.95
CA THR A 119 -11.03 10.64 -18.29
C THR A 119 -11.76 10.12 -17.04
N GLU A 120 -13.09 10.17 -17.00
CA GLU A 120 -13.90 9.62 -15.90
C GLU A 120 -14.48 8.25 -16.28
N ARG A 121 -13.64 7.29 -16.69
CA ARG A 121 -14.08 5.91 -16.96
C ARG A 121 -13.91 5.05 -15.72
N GLY A 122 -14.99 4.39 -15.33
CA GLY A 122 -14.94 3.34 -14.30
C GLY A 122 -14.48 2.01 -14.88
N CYS A 123 -13.64 1.29 -14.13
CA CYS A 123 -13.37 -0.13 -14.33
C CYS A 123 -13.20 -0.81 -12.98
N MET A 124 -13.35 -2.14 -12.93
CA MET A 124 -13.04 -2.91 -11.73
C MET A 124 -11.63 -3.45 -11.85
N THR A 125 -10.74 -3.03 -10.95
CA THR A 125 -9.40 -3.60 -10.83
C THR A 125 -9.11 -3.95 -9.39
N ARG A 126 -8.32 -5.01 -9.18
CA ARG A 126 -7.82 -5.39 -7.87
C ARG A 126 -6.40 -5.94 -7.97
N ALA A 127 -5.67 -5.86 -6.86
CA ALA A 127 -4.50 -6.70 -6.68
C ALA A 127 -4.95 -8.11 -6.25
N ALA A 128 -4.25 -9.13 -6.71
CA ALA A 128 -4.46 -10.51 -6.30
C ALA A 128 -3.12 -11.23 -6.18
N CYS A 129 -3.08 -12.31 -5.40
CA CYS A 129 -1.93 -13.19 -5.33
C CYS A 129 -2.14 -14.40 -6.24
N GLU A 130 -1.37 -14.50 -7.32
CA GLU A 130 -1.45 -15.59 -8.30
C GLU A 130 -0.05 -16.16 -8.52
N GLY A 131 0.11 -17.47 -8.29
CA GLY A 131 1.42 -18.13 -8.45
C GLY A 131 2.50 -17.58 -7.51
N GLY A 132 2.13 -17.16 -6.30
CA GLY A 132 3.04 -16.55 -5.31
C GLY A 132 3.47 -15.13 -5.65
N ARG A 133 2.79 -14.47 -6.60
CA ARG A 133 3.12 -13.13 -7.06
C ARG A 133 1.90 -12.22 -7.09
N CYS A 134 2.10 -10.97 -6.66
CA CYS A 134 1.12 -9.91 -6.80
C CYS A 134 0.93 -9.60 -8.29
N VAL A 135 -0.33 -9.66 -8.71
CA VAL A 135 -0.80 -9.39 -10.07
C VAL A 135 -1.96 -8.42 -10.09
N LEU A 136 -2.12 -7.72 -11.21
CA LEU A 136 -3.28 -6.88 -11.49
C LEU A 136 -4.38 -7.72 -12.16
N GLN A 137 -5.57 -7.73 -11.58
CA GLN A 137 -6.76 -8.36 -12.15
C GLN A 137 -7.78 -7.31 -12.59
N TRP A 138 -8.41 -7.55 -13.75
CA TRP A 138 -9.48 -6.72 -14.31
C TRP A 138 -10.80 -7.46 -14.28
N GLY A 139 -11.83 -6.84 -13.71
CA GLY A 139 -13.18 -7.38 -13.73
C GLY A 139 -13.79 -7.17 -15.11
N ASN A 140 -14.14 -8.26 -15.79
CA ASN A 140 -14.85 -8.20 -17.06
C ASN A 140 -16.36 -8.16 -16.79
N PHE A 141 -17.01 -7.06 -17.14
CA PHE A 141 -18.46 -7.00 -17.21
C PHE A 141 -18.88 -7.57 -18.56
N ARG A 142 -19.18 -8.87 -18.59
CA ARG A 142 -19.90 -9.45 -19.72
C ARG A 142 -21.39 -9.33 -19.51
#